data_AF-A0A974SY75-F1
#
_entry.id   AF-A0A974SY75-F1
#
_cell.length_a   1.000
_cell.length_b   1.000
_cell.length_c   1.000
_cell.angle_alpha   90.00
_cell.angle_beta   90.00
_cell.angle_gamma   90.00
#
_symmetry.space_group_name_H-M   'P 1'
#
loop_
_entity.id
_entity.type
_entity.pdbx_description
1 polymer ?
#
loop_
_entity_poly.entity_id
_entity_poly.type
_entity_poly.pdbx_seq_one_letter_code
_entity_poly.pdbx_strand_id
1 'polypeptide(L)'
;MDTIPFDVEQSVNHHGEISSSTPKSQWIKSALTGATFMVTPVFRNNKAARKGELLGYLISIHIPACVVGNNALLQILVYWCCVFALEFLKMHLLQQGCSPVIVNQLDLEHSSIKGVALTYLLDCKDQAEANSFNSKIQQYGEATLNTHHTNAKQKKPISVITSAGQSTVTILKPRHFEDKSYVKVGPTPNSFETFHSPAIRQAVYGESCHKVRLEHNAEHKWLEANGGDSPLAWKNKAKAAELIAGAFQQIKDYLRVSEELRSKRPKPDQIAKLPPAEQTILLDYFAGVDPKQHPSMIGKSSQYFSSIKRHIETELRIDITIPWAIHSTKISPDLPNWMKLPDEYQAPNHLAAHCFVRETAKAKLKQLRQINASLAAPKALVASPIPLPSADAKKQLGQVKAFAHGTGDDVNETSDISDLFA
;
A
#
# COMPACT_ATOMS: atom_id res chain seq x y z
N MET A 1 -2.53 23.60 30.96
CA MET A 1 -2.51 23.90 29.51
C MET A 1 -2.66 22.56 28.83
N ASP A 2 -3.77 22.35 28.15
CA ASP A 2 -4.01 21.10 27.41
C ASP A 2 -3.20 21.14 26.12
N THR A 3 -1.92 20.77 26.23
CA THR A 3 -1.01 20.79 25.09
C THR A 3 -1.14 19.51 24.31
N ILE A 4 -1.47 19.64 23.02
CA ILE A 4 -1.35 18.54 22.07
C ILE A 4 0.16 18.25 21.90
N PRO A 5 0.64 17.03 22.19
CA PRO A 5 2.04 16.70 22.20
C PRO A 5 2.59 16.67 20.78
N PHE A 6 3.73 17.32 20.60
CA PHE A 6 4.53 17.21 19.41
C PHE A 6 5.99 17.51 19.71
N ASP A 7 6.88 16.78 19.04
CA ASP A 7 8.32 16.99 19.11
C ASP A 7 8.82 17.67 17.83
N VAL A 8 9.79 18.56 18.00
CA VAL A 8 10.46 19.26 16.92
C VAL A 8 11.97 19.03 17.05
N GLU A 9 12.62 18.59 15.98
CA GLU A 9 14.07 18.62 15.88
C GLU A 9 14.51 20.00 15.41
N GLN A 10 15.28 20.70 16.25
CA GLN A 10 15.84 22.00 15.92
C GLN A 10 17.31 21.84 15.57
N SER A 11 17.71 22.41 14.43
CA SER A 11 19.13 22.64 14.14
C SER A 11 19.47 24.11 14.39
N VAL A 12 20.68 24.37 14.88
CA VAL A 12 21.20 25.72 15.11
C VAL A 12 22.33 26.02 14.15
N ASN A 13 22.38 27.25 13.63
CA ASN A 13 23.51 27.73 12.83
C ASN A 13 24.74 27.99 13.72
N HIS A 14 25.86 28.35 13.09
CA HIS A 14 27.12 28.68 13.76
C HIS A 14 27.06 29.93 14.66
N HIS A 15 25.95 30.68 14.65
CA HIS A 15 25.67 31.79 15.56
C HIS A 15 24.75 31.38 16.73
N GLY A 16 24.38 30.09 16.84
CA GLY A 16 23.48 29.60 17.89
C GLY A 16 21.99 29.90 17.63
N GLU A 17 21.63 30.37 16.44
CA GLU A 17 20.24 30.63 16.06
C GLU A 17 19.60 29.41 15.42
N ILE A 18 18.34 29.14 15.71
CA ILE A 18 17.59 28.01 15.09
C ILE A 18 17.56 28.22 13.57
N SER A 19 18.25 27.35 12.83
CA SER A 19 18.36 27.39 11.37
C SER A 19 17.31 26.51 10.67
N SER A 20 16.86 25.43 11.33
CA SER A 20 15.70 24.65 10.89
C SER A 20 14.94 24.04 12.06
N SER A 21 13.65 23.80 11.85
CA SER A 21 12.73 23.18 12.79
C SER A 21 11.96 22.14 12.01
N THR A 22 12.24 20.85 12.26
CA THR A 22 11.68 19.73 11.51
C THR A 22 10.76 18.92 12.41
N PRO A 23 9.52 18.59 11.97
CA PRO A 23 8.66 17.69 12.72
C PRO A 23 9.35 16.36 12.99
N LYS A 24 9.33 15.87 14.23
CA LYS A 24 9.82 14.52 14.52
C LYS A 24 8.71 13.50 14.29
N SER A 25 8.91 12.60 13.33
CA SER A 25 8.01 11.47 13.11
C SER A 25 8.14 10.44 14.25
N GLN A 26 7.02 9.87 14.67
CA GLN A 26 6.96 8.85 15.72
C GLN A 26 6.42 7.53 15.16
N TRP A 27 7.08 6.42 15.49
CA TRP A 27 6.64 5.07 15.17
C TRP A 27 5.80 4.50 16.31
N ILE A 28 4.54 4.22 16.02
CA ILE A 28 3.54 3.76 16.99
C ILE A 28 3.18 2.31 16.69
N LYS A 29 2.94 1.50 17.72
CA LYS A 29 2.45 0.12 17.57
C LYS A 29 0.92 0.10 17.61
N SER A 30 0.30 -0.63 16.69
CA SER A 30 -1.12 -0.95 16.76
C SER A 30 -1.42 -1.73 18.04
N ALA A 31 -2.39 -1.28 18.84
CA ALA A 31 -2.85 -2.02 20.01
C ALA A 31 -3.64 -3.29 19.64
N LEU A 32 -4.02 -3.47 18.36
CA LEU A 32 -4.76 -4.66 17.92
C LEU A 32 -3.85 -5.81 17.50
N THR A 33 -2.67 -5.50 16.94
CA THR A 33 -1.81 -6.51 16.32
C THR A 33 -0.32 -6.34 16.64
N GLY A 34 0.12 -5.16 17.07
CA GLY A 34 1.52 -4.82 17.25
C GLY A 34 2.21 -4.28 16.00
N ALA A 35 1.56 -4.28 14.84
CA ALA A 35 2.11 -3.70 13.60
C ALA A 35 2.41 -2.21 13.80
N THR A 36 3.51 -1.72 13.23
CA THR A 36 3.91 -0.33 13.39
C THR A 36 3.32 0.57 12.31
N PHE A 37 3.06 1.82 12.67
CA PHE A 37 2.66 2.90 11.77
C PHE A 37 3.32 4.21 12.21
N MET A 38 3.35 5.18 11.31
CA MET A 38 4.04 6.45 11.55
C MET A 38 3.04 7.60 11.70
N VAL A 39 3.27 8.43 12.71
CA VAL A 39 2.56 9.69 12.94
C VAL A 39 3.57 10.82 12.79
N THR A 40 3.27 11.80 11.94
CA THR A 40 4.12 12.97 11.73
C THR A 40 3.30 14.24 11.95
N PRO A 41 3.65 15.10 12.91
CA PRO A 41 2.94 16.37 13.07
C PRO A 41 3.24 17.31 11.90
N VAL A 42 2.27 18.13 11.52
CA VAL A 42 2.37 19.08 10.40
C VAL A 42 2.23 20.49 10.97
N PHE A 43 3.19 21.38 10.68
CA PHE A 43 3.20 22.73 11.22
C PHE A 43 3.23 23.81 10.15
N ARG A 44 2.73 24.98 10.52
CA ARG A 44 3.08 26.24 9.87
C ARG A 44 4.21 26.90 10.65
N ASN A 45 5.36 27.09 9.99
CA ASN A 45 6.46 27.86 10.57
C ASN A 45 6.14 29.36 10.51
N ASN A 46 5.80 29.97 11.63
CA ASN A 46 5.76 31.42 11.75
C ASN A 46 7.15 31.94 12.12
N LYS A 47 7.92 32.35 11.10
CA LYS A 47 9.29 32.86 11.27
C LYS A 47 9.36 34.08 12.20
N ALA A 48 8.31 34.91 12.28
CA ALA A 48 8.28 36.11 13.11
C ALA A 48 8.05 35.80 14.59
N ALA A 49 7.29 34.76 14.91
CA ALA A 49 6.93 34.42 16.28
C ALA A 49 7.83 33.37 16.95
N ARG A 50 8.78 32.76 16.19
CA ARG A 50 9.60 31.60 16.62
C ARG A 50 8.76 30.47 17.26
N LYS A 51 7.49 30.35 16.86
CA LYS A 51 6.54 29.34 17.32
C LYS A 51 5.94 28.64 16.10
N GLY A 52 6.04 27.31 16.08
CA GLY A 52 5.32 26.49 15.11
C GLY A 52 3.87 26.34 15.55
N GLU A 53 2.92 26.59 14.65
CA GLU A 53 1.50 26.29 14.86
C GLU A 53 1.21 24.89 14.29
N LEU A 54 0.70 23.98 15.12
CA LEU A 54 0.30 22.64 14.69
C LEU A 54 -0.96 22.74 13.82
N LEU A 55 -0.86 22.32 12.57
CA LEU A 55 -1.97 22.28 11.61
C LEU A 55 -2.69 20.94 11.60
N GLY A 56 -2.02 19.86 12.03
CA GLY A 56 -2.59 18.51 12.04
C GLY A 56 -1.53 17.43 12.04
N TYR A 57 -1.92 16.24 11.60
CA TYR A 57 -1.06 15.05 11.56
C TYR A 57 -1.12 14.36 10.20
N LEU A 58 0.03 13.91 9.71
CA LEU A 58 0.14 12.94 8.64
C LEU A 58 0.28 11.55 9.24
N ILE A 59 -0.62 10.65 8.86
CA ILE A 59 -0.62 9.25 9.29
C ILE A 59 -0.22 8.37 8.10
N SER A 60 0.90 7.65 8.23
CA SER A 60 1.34 6.64 7.26
C SER A 60 1.17 5.27 7.90
N ILE A 61 0.14 4.55 7.46
CA ILE A 61 -0.33 3.33 8.14
C ILE A 61 -0.75 2.26 7.13
N HIS A 62 -0.33 1.03 7.40
CA HIS A 62 -0.75 -0.14 6.64
C HIS A 62 -1.89 -0.86 7.37
N ILE A 63 -3.11 -0.40 7.09
CA ILE A 63 -4.31 -0.74 7.88
C ILE A 63 -4.56 -2.25 7.99
N PRO A 64 -4.50 -3.07 6.93
CA PRO A 64 -4.71 -4.51 7.07
C PRO A 64 -3.76 -5.15 8.10
N ALA A 65 -2.47 -4.81 8.06
CA ALA A 65 -1.50 -5.33 9.04
C ALA A 65 -1.79 -4.82 10.45
N CYS A 66 -2.17 -3.54 10.60
CA CYS A 66 -2.53 -2.96 11.89
C CYS A 66 -3.84 -3.48 12.48
N VAL A 67 -4.73 -4.04 11.67
CA VAL A 67 -6.09 -4.44 12.10
C VAL A 67 -6.24 -5.96 12.22
N VAL A 68 -5.74 -6.72 11.24
CA VAL A 68 -5.88 -8.19 11.19
C VAL A 68 -4.54 -8.93 11.19
N GLY A 69 -3.42 -8.20 11.24
CA GLY A 69 -2.10 -8.78 11.45
C GLY A 69 -1.39 -9.23 10.17
N ASN A 70 -2.01 -9.08 9.01
CA ASN A 70 -1.42 -9.39 7.71
C ASN A 70 -2.12 -8.56 6.61
N ASN A 71 -1.66 -8.67 5.37
CA ASN A 71 -2.34 -8.08 4.21
C ASN A 71 -2.59 -9.07 3.08
N ALA A 72 -2.63 -10.37 3.34
CA ALA A 72 -2.75 -11.37 2.30
C ALA A 72 -4.09 -11.26 1.53
N LEU A 73 -5.18 -11.05 2.28
CA LEU A 73 -6.54 -11.09 1.75
C LEU A 73 -7.31 -9.87 2.28
N LEU A 74 -7.84 -9.06 1.37
CA LEU A 74 -8.53 -7.82 1.72
C LEU A 74 -9.58 -7.40 0.70
N GLN A 75 -10.57 -6.66 1.18
CA GLN A 75 -11.43 -5.82 0.37
C GLN A 75 -10.84 -4.41 0.26
N ILE A 76 -11.20 -3.68 -0.81
CA ILE A 76 -10.85 -2.27 -0.98
C ILE A 76 -11.82 -1.42 -0.14
N LEU A 77 -11.48 -1.19 1.13
CA LEU A 77 -12.31 -0.48 2.10
C LEU A 77 -11.74 0.88 2.50
N VAL A 78 -11.47 1.77 1.53
CA VAL A 78 -10.74 3.03 1.74
C VAL A 78 -11.32 3.90 2.86
N TYR A 79 -12.66 4.08 2.90
CA TYR A 79 -13.29 4.84 3.99
C TYR A 79 -13.02 4.22 5.37
N TRP A 80 -13.09 2.88 5.48
CA TRP A 80 -12.78 2.19 6.74
C TRP A 80 -11.31 2.35 7.11
N CYS A 81 -10.41 2.32 6.14
CA CYS A 81 -8.99 2.61 6.36
C CYS A 81 -8.78 4.00 6.96
N CYS A 82 -9.47 5.03 6.46
CA CYS A 82 -9.43 6.38 7.03
C CYS A 82 -9.98 6.42 8.47
N VAL A 83 -11.11 5.75 8.73
CA VAL A 83 -11.68 5.66 10.09
C VAL A 83 -10.69 5.01 11.05
N PHE A 84 -10.05 3.90 10.66
CA PHE A 84 -9.03 3.27 11.48
C PHE A 84 -7.81 4.16 11.70
N ALA A 85 -7.32 4.86 10.67
CA ALA A 85 -6.20 5.80 10.79
C ALA A 85 -6.51 6.91 11.82
N LEU A 86 -7.72 7.46 11.79
CA LEU A 86 -8.19 8.44 12.77
C LEU A 86 -8.23 7.83 14.19
N GLU A 87 -8.82 6.65 14.36
CA GLU A 87 -8.93 6.03 15.68
C GLU A 87 -7.56 5.62 16.26
N PHE A 88 -6.60 5.22 15.42
CA PHE A 88 -5.22 4.99 15.83
C PHE A 88 -4.49 6.28 16.21
N LEU A 89 -4.75 7.39 15.52
CA LEU A 89 -4.26 8.70 15.94
C LEU A 89 -4.86 9.08 17.31
N LYS A 90 -6.18 8.92 17.49
CA LYS A 90 -6.85 9.19 18.78
C LYS A 90 -6.25 8.35 19.90
N MET A 91 -6.03 7.06 19.66
CA MET A 91 -5.35 6.16 20.59
C MET A 91 -3.98 6.70 21.02
N HIS A 92 -3.15 7.08 20.03
CA HIS A 92 -1.82 7.61 20.28
C HIS A 92 -1.86 8.91 21.11
N LEU A 93 -2.73 9.86 20.76
CA LEU A 93 -2.88 11.12 21.48
C LEU A 93 -3.32 10.89 22.94
N LEU A 94 -4.28 10.00 23.17
CA LEU A 94 -4.72 9.64 24.53
C LEU A 94 -3.60 8.97 25.33
N GLN A 95 -2.81 8.09 24.72
CA GLN A 95 -1.63 7.47 25.37
C GLN A 95 -0.58 8.50 25.79
N GLN A 96 -0.47 9.61 25.05
CA GLN A 96 0.40 10.75 25.40
C GLN A 96 -0.24 11.71 26.41
N GLY A 97 -1.42 11.39 26.95
CA GLY A 97 -2.10 12.20 27.96
C GLY A 97 -2.89 13.38 27.42
N CYS A 98 -3.22 13.41 26.12
CA CYS A 98 -4.11 14.43 25.57
C CYS A 98 -5.48 14.39 26.24
N SER A 99 -6.06 15.57 26.45
CA SER A 99 -7.44 15.69 26.91
C SER A 99 -8.40 14.97 25.95
N PRO A 100 -9.29 14.07 26.45
CA PRO A 100 -10.31 13.42 25.63
C PRO A 100 -11.22 14.41 24.90
N VAL A 101 -11.46 15.59 25.48
CA VAL A 101 -12.27 16.65 24.88
C VAL A 101 -11.63 17.13 23.57
N ILE A 102 -10.31 17.31 23.54
CA ILE A 102 -9.57 17.72 22.35
C ILE A 102 -9.52 16.58 21.33
N VAL A 103 -9.20 15.37 21.78
CA VAL A 103 -9.11 14.19 20.88
C VAL A 103 -10.43 13.92 20.16
N ASN A 104 -11.56 14.18 20.82
CA ASN A 104 -12.89 14.01 20.24
C ASN A 104 -13.24 15.04 19.15
N GLN A 105 -12.53 16.16 19.07
CA GLN A 105 -12.70 17.14 17.99
C GLN A 105 -12.08 16.67 16.67
N LEU A 106 -11.23 15.65 16.68
CA LEU A 106 -10.67 15.09 15.45
C LEU A 106 -11.72 14.24 14.72
N ASP A 107 -11.93 14.58 13.45
CA ASP A 107 -12.83 13.88 12.54
C ASP A 107 -12.20 13.70 11.15
N LEU A 108 -12.99 13.19 10.21
CA LEU A 108 -12.59 13.01 8.82
C LEU A 108 -13.01 14.16 7.90
N GLU A 109 -13.83 15.11 8.37
CA GLU A 109 -14.30 16.25 7.55
C GLU A 109 -13.14 17.17 7.20
N HIS A 110 -12.18 17.30 8.11
CA HIS A 110 -10.96 18.11 7.92
C HIS A 110 -9.73 17.27 7.56
N SER A 111 -9.92 16.16 6.83
CA SER A 111 -8.85 15.24 6.45
C SER A 111 -8.74 15.04 4.94
N SER A 112 -7.53 14.72 4.47
CA SER A 112 -7.23 14.46 3.07
C SER A 112 -6.32 13.23 2.94
N ILE A 113 -6.66 12.35 2.01
CA ILE A 113 -5.89 11.16 1.66
C ILE A 113 -4.74 11.59 0.75
N LYS A 114 -3.52 11.37 1.24
CA LYS A 114 -2.29 11.68 0.48
C LYS A 114 -1.81 10.53 -0.41
N GLY A 115 -2.26 9.31 -0.13
CA GLY A 115 -2.00 8.16 -0.96
C GLY A 115 -2.75 6.94 -0.46
N VAL A 116 -3.17 6.07 -1.37
CA VAL A 116 -3.78 4.77 -1.04
C VAL A 116 -3.40 3.74 -2.10
N ALA A 117 -3.05 2.54 -1.66
CA ALA A 117 -2.89 1.38 -2.55
C ALA A 117 -4.26 0.70 -2.71
N LEU A 118 -4.83 0.74 -3.91
CA LEU A 118 -6.02 -0.02 -4.26
C LEU A 118 -5.58 -1.40 -4.74
N THR A 119 -5.76 -2.42 -3.89
CA THR A 119 -5.35 -3.79 -4.18
C THR A 119 -6.52 -4.61 -4.69
N TYR A 120 -6.48 -4.96 -5.97
CA TYR A 120 -7.40 -5.89 -6.62
C TYR A 120 -6.87 -7.32 -6.47
N LEU A 121 -7.77 -8.26 -6.19
CA LEU A 121 -7.46 -9.68 -6.11
C LEU A 121 -8.16 -10.38 -7.28
N LEU A 122 -7.40 -10.74 -8.31
CA LEU A 122 -7.93 -11.45 -9.47
C LEU A 122 -7.79 -12.95 -9.25
N ASP A 123 -8.91 -13.65 -9.30
CA ASP A 123 -8.95 -15.09 -9.03
C ASP A 123 -8.31 -15.92 -10.15
N CYS A 124 -7.64 -16.98 -9.72
CA CYS A 124 -7.13 -18.06 -10.53
C CYS A 124 -7.48 -19.38 -9.85
N LYS A 125 -7.44 -20.47 -10.62
CA LYS A 125 -7.69 -21.82 -10.15
C LYS A 125 -6.68 -22.28 -9.11
N ASP A 126 -5.41 -21.96 -9.34
CA ASP A 126 -4.29 -22.39 -8.51
C ASP A 126 -3.10 -21.44 -8.62
N GLN A 127 -2.05 -21.71 -7.85
CA GLN A 127 -0.83 -20.90 -7.84
C GLN A 127 -0.08 -20.92 -9.19
N ALA A 128 -0.14 -22.03 -9.94
CA ALA A 128 0.54 -22.11 -11.23
C ALA A 128 -0.14 -21.20 -12.25
N GLU A 129 -1.48 -21.19 -12.28
CA GLU A 129 -2.26 -20.30 -13.12
C GLU A 129 -2.07 -18.83 -12.71
N ALA A 130 -2.06 -18.51 -11.41
CA ALA A 130 -1.81 -17.15 -10.94
C ALA A 130 -0.42 -16.64 -11.39
N ASN A 131 0.62 -17.47 -11.28
CA ASN A 131 1.95 -17.10 -11.77
C ASN A 131 1.98 -16.97 -13.31
N SER A 132 1.26 -17.83 -14.02
CA SER A 132 1.11 -17.75 -15.48
C SER A 132 0.48 -16.42 -15.90
N PHE A 133 -0.61 -15.99 -15.27
CA PHE A 133 -1.24 -14.69 -15.56
C PHE A 133 -0.35 -13.50 -15.17
N ASN A 134 0.37 -13.57 -14.05
CA ASN A 134 1.34 -12.53 -13.71
C ASN A 134 2.45 -12.42 -14.76
N SER A 135 2.93 -13.54 -15.29
CA SER A 135 3.88 -13.56 -16.41
C SER A 135 3.25 -13.04 -17.72
N LYS A 136 1.98 -13.34 -17.99
CA LYS A 136 1.25 -12.78 -19.15
C LYS A 136 1.15 -11.24 -19.04
N ILE A 137 0.90 -10.68 -17.86
CA ILE A 137 0.93 -9.21 -17.66
C ILE A 137 2.31 -8.65 -18.01
N GLN A 138 3.39 -9.26 -17.51
CA GLN A 138 4.75 -8.86 -17.85
C GLN A 138 4.99 -8.88 -19.36
N GLN A 139 4.75 -10.02 -20.01
CA GLN A 139 5.04 -10.22 -21.43
C GLN A 139 4.23 -9.28 -22.31
N TYR A 140 2.94 -9.13 -22.01
CA TYR A 140 2.04 -8.22 -22.71
C TYR A 140 2.50 -6.77 -22.57
N GLY A 141 2.81 -6.33 -21.35
CA GLY A 141 3.29 -4.99 -21.08
C GLY A 141 4.64 -4.71 -21.74
N GLU A 142 5.58 -5.66 -21.70
CA GLU A 142 6.87 -5.52 -22.39
C GLU A 142 6.68 -5.34 -23.90
N ALA A 143 5.80 -6.13 -24.52
CA ALA A 143 5.52 -6.05 -25.94
C ALA A 143 4.88 -4.71 -26.33
N THR A 144 3.94 -4.21 -25.53
CA THR A 144 3.18 -2.99 -25.86
C THR A 144 3.89 -1.70 -25.45
N LEU A 145 4.68 -1.70 -24.38
CA LEU A 145 5.25 -0.49 -23.79
C LEU A 145 6.77 -0.41 -23.84
N ASN A 146 7.49 -1.55 -23.81
CA ASN A 146 8.95 -1.54 -23.81
C ASN A 146 9.57 -1.67 -25.20
N THR A 147 8.84 -2.13 -26.22
CA THR A 147 9.37 -2.39 -27.58
C THR A 147 10.07 -1.18 -28.20
N HIS A 148 9.58 0.03 -27.95
CA HIS A 148 10.15 1.28 -28.48
C HIS A 148 10.99 2.05 -27.45
N HIS A 149 11.25 1.45 -26.29
CA HIS A 149 12.03 2.08 -25.25
C HIS A 149 13.52 2.03 -25.57
N THR A 150 14.04 3.11 -26.16
CA THR A 150 15.44 3.21 -26.60
C THR A 150 16.35 3.96 -25.63
N ASN A 151 15.79 4.71 -24.67
CA ASN A 151 16.59 5.52 -23.74
C ASN A 151 17.04 4.73 -22.50
N ALA A 152 18.28 4.25 -22.50
CA ALA A 152 18.84 3.50 -21.37
C ALA A 152 18.89 4.27 -20.04
N LYS A 153 18.81 5.62 -20.06
CA LYS A 153 18.79 6.44 -18.83
C LYS A 153 17.41 6.51 -18.18
N GLN A 154 16.35 6.14 -18.90
CA GLN A 154 14.99 6.11 -18.37
C GLN A 154 14.64 4.71 -17.87
N LYS A 155 13.87 4.65 -16.78
CA LYS A 155 13.32 3.39 -16.30
C LYS A 155 12.32 2.87 -17.32
N LYS A 156 12.42 1.58 -17.63
CA LYS A 156 11.45 0.91 -18.52
C LYS A 156 10.04 0.99 -17.93
N PRO A 157 9.00 1.23 -18.76
CA PRO A 157 7.60 1.17 -18.34
C PRO A 157 7.24 -0.13 -17.63
N ILE A 158 7.76 -1.26 -18.09
CA ILE A 158 7.59 -2.56 -17.44
C ILE A 158 8.94 -3.07 -16.97
N SER A 159 9.00 -3.46 -15.70
CA SER A 159 10.16 -4.12 -15.10
C SER A 159 9.72 -5.22 -14.16
N VAL A 160 10.62 -6.15 -13.85
CA VAL A 160 10.35 -7.25 -12.92
C VAL A 160 11.45 -7.30 -11.88
N ILE A 161 11.02 -7.48 -10.63
CA ILE A 161 11.90 -7.79 -9.51
C ILE A 161 11.52 -9.18 -9.01
N THR A 162 12.50 -10.07 -8.97
CA THR A 162 12.34 -11.40 -8.37
C THR A 162 13.00 -11.41 -7.00
N SER A 163 12.24 -11.73 -5.97
CA SER A 163 12.74 -11.85 -4.59
C SER A 163 12.10 -13.07 -3.93
N ALA A 164 12.91 -13.88 -3.26
CA ALA A 164 12.46 -15.09 -2.57
C ALA A 164 11.54 -16.01 -3.43
N GLY A 165 11.86 -16.14 -4.72
CA GLY A 165 11.07 -16.95 -5.67
C GLY A 165 9.76 -16.32 -6.14
N GLN A 166 9.41 -15.11 -5.68
CA GLN A 166 8.24 -14.35 -6.13
C GLN A 166 8.64 -13.30 -7.15
N SER A 167 7.90 -13.21 -8.26
CA SER A 167 8.10 -12.18 -9.28
C SER A 167 7.07 -11.06 -9.11
N THR A 168 7.55 -9.84 -8.94
CA THR A 168 6.72 -8.64 -8.95
C THR A 168 6.95 -7.88 -10.24
N VAL A 169 5.88 -7.71 -11.01
CA VAL A 169 5.85 -6.86 -12.20
C VAL A 169 5.54 -5.45 -11.77
N THR A 170 6.45 -4.53 -12.03
CA THR A 170 6.24 -3.10 -11.84
C THR A 170 5.79 -2.47 -13.15
N ILE A 171 4.70 -1.72 -13.09
CA ILE A 171 4.13 -0.97 -14.19
C ILE A 171 4.33 0.52 -13.87
N LEU A 172 5.37 1.10 -14.44
CA LEU A 172 5.74 2.48 -14.23
C LEU A 172 5.06 3.37 -15.28
N LYS A 173 4.20 4.28 -14.81
CA LYS A 173 3.63 5.35 -15.65
C LYS A 173 4.43 6.63 -15.45
N PRO A 174 5.13 7.14 -16.47
CA PRO A 174 5.94 8.35 -16.33
C PRO A 174 5.13 9.50 -15.71
N ARG A 175 5.66 10.11 -14.65
CA ARG A 175 5.11 11.31 -13.97
C ARG A 175 3.76 11.13 -13.26
N HIS A 176 3.25 9.90 -13.13
CA HIS A 176 1.93 9.67 -12.56
C HIS A 176 1.96 8.75 -11.34
N PHE A 177 2.31 7.47 -11.51
CA PHE A 177 2.26 6.50 -10.42
C PHE A 177 2.95 5.18 -10.82
N GLU A 178 3.20 4.34 -9.82
CA GLU A 178 3.74 2.99 -9.95
C GLU A 178 2.64 1.97 -9.57
N ASP A 179 2.22 1.13 -10.53
CA ASP A 179 1.35 -0.02 -10.25
C ASP A 179 2.18 -1.30 -10.13
N LYS A 180 1.65 -2.32 -9.45
CA LYS A 180 2.33 -3.60 -9.26
C LYS A 180 1.40 -4.77 -9.55
N SER A 181 1.95 -5.83 -10.12
CA SER A 181 1.30 -7.14 -10.24
C SER A 181 2.17 -8.24 -9.65
N TYR A 182 1.61 -9.09 -8.79
CA TYR A 182 2.34 -10.22 -8.21
C TYR A 182 1.39 -11.25 -7.58
N VAL A 183 1.91 -12.45 -7.32
CA VAL A 183 1.22 -13.48 -6.52
C VAL A 183 1.81 -13.48 -5.12
N LYS A 184 0.97 -13.34 -4.09
CA LYS A 184 1.44 -13.32 -2.70
C LYS A 184 1.33 -14.72 -2.10
N VAL A 185 2.48 -15.41 -2.00
CA VAL A 185 2.57 -16.77 -1.44
C VAL A 185 3.14 -16.79 -0.01
N GLY A 186 3.41 -15.62 0.56
CA GLY A 186 4.03 -15.44 1.87
C GLY A 186 4.21 -13.97 2.24
N PRO A 187 4.86 -13.69 3.38
CA PRO A 187 5.23 -12.33 3.75
C PRO A 187 6.22 -11.76 2.74
N THR A 188 6.10 -10.45 2.51
CA THR A 188 7.12 -9.70 1.79
C THR A 188 8.31 -9.48 2.73
N PRO A 189 9.57 -9.45 2.26
CA PRO A 189 10.71 -9.15 3.11
C PRO A 189 10.49 -7.86 3.92
N ASN A 190 10.80 -7.90 5.21
CA ASN A 190 10.59 -6.81 6.18
C ASN A 190 9.13 -6.37 6.39
N SER A 191 8.14 -7.13 5.90
CA SER A 191 6.73 -6.86 6.20
C SER A 191 6.32 -7.45 7.54
N PHE A 192 5.45 -6.74 8.26
CA PHE A 192 4.85 -7.25 9.49
C PHE A 192 3.82 -8.33 9.18
N GLU A 193 3.94 -9.47 9.87
CA GLU A 193 2.86 -10.46 9.95
C GLU A 193 2.73 -11.02 11.37
N THR A 194 1.50 -11.31 11.78
CA THR A 194 1.20 -12.06 12.99
C THR A 194 -0.01 -12.95 12.77
N PHE A 195 0.07 -14.19 13.27
CA PHE A 195 -0.98 -15.18 13.20
C PHE A 195 -1.03 -15.94 14.52
N HIS A 196 -2.24 -16.32 14.95
CA HIS A 196 -2.43 -17.09 16.19
C HIS A 196 -1.86 -18.51 16.09
N SER A 197 -1.73 -19.06 14.87
CA SER A 197 -1.10 -20.36 14.64
C SER A 197 -0.49 -20.47 13.23
N PRO A 198 0.52 -21.34 13.04
CA PRO A 198 1.07 -21.65 11.72
C PRO A 198 0.03 -22.20 10.73
N ALA A 199 -0.97 -22.95 11.21
CA ALA A 199 -2.02 -23.51 10.37
C ALA A 199 -2.88 -22.42 9.71
N ILE A 200 -3.24 -21.38 10.46
CA ILE A 200 -3.99 -20.22 9.92
C ILE A 200 -3.12 -19.48 8.91
N ARG A 201 -1.85 -19.25 9.23
CA ARG A 201 -0.90 -18.62 8.31
C ARG A 201 -0.82 -19.36 6.98
N GLN A 202 -0.70 -20.69 7.03
CA GLN A 202 -0.66 -21.53 5.83
C GLN A 202 -1.98 -21.46 5.05
N ALA A 203 -3.13 -21.49 5.72
CA ALA A 203 -4.43 -21.42 5.04
C ALA A 203 -4.65 -20.05 4.37
N VAL A 204 -4.25 -18.95 5.02
CA VAL A 204 -4.35 -17.59 4.46
C VAL A 204 -3.45 -17.44 3.22
N TYR A 205 -2.19 -17.90 3.28
CA TYR A 205 -1.31 -17.83 2.11
C TYR A 205 -1.65 -18.87 1.04
N GLY A 206 -2.25 -20.00 1.40
CA GLY A 206 -2.79 -20.98 0.47
C GLY A 206 -3.99 -20.42 -0.32
N GLU A 207 -4.82 -19.59 0.29
CA GLU A 207 -5.88 -18.88 -0.43
C GLU A 207 -5.32 -17.70 -1.26
N SER A 208 -4.36 -16.97 -0.71
CA SER A 208 -3.76 -15.82 -1.40
C SER A 208 -2.89 -16.21 -2.61
N CYS A 209 -2.33 -17.43 -2.64
CA CYS A 209 -1.48 -17.86 -3.75
C CYS A 209 -2.27 -18.18 -5.02
N HIS A 210 -3.59 -18.32 -4.95
CA HIS A 210 -4.48 -18.51 -6.09
C HIS A 210 -4.95 -17.19 -6.71
N LYS A 211 -4.34 -16.06 -6.33
CA LYS A 211 -4.77 -14.74 -6.78
C LYS A 211 -3.60 -13.93 -7.30
N VAL A 212 -3.82 -13.25 -8.42
CA VAL A 212 -2.93 -12.19 -8.87
C VAL A 212 -3.37 -10.90 -8.21
N ARG A 213 -2.46 -10.30 -7.46
CA ARG A 213 -2.66 -9.00 -6.84
C ARG A 213 -2.24 -7.94 -7.82
N LEU A 214 -3.17 -7.06 -8.15
CA LEU A 214 -2.89 -5.86 -8.91
C LEU A 214 -3.05 -4.67 -7.98
N GLU A 215 -2.01 -3.88 -7.78
CA GLU A 215 -2.01 -2.75 -6.87
C GLU A 215 -1.86 -1.44 -7.65
N HIS A 216 -2.86 -0.58 -7.52
CA HIS A 216 -2.79 0.79 -8.01
C HIS A 216 -2.41 1.72 -6.86
N ASN A 217 -1.25 2.38 -6.95
CA ASN A 217 -0.88 3.40 -5.98
C ASN A 217 -1.50 4.76 -6.39
N ALA A 218 -2.70 5.02 -5.87
CA ALA A 218 -3.38 6.29 -6.06
C ALA A 218 -2.73 7.36 -5.17
N GLU A 219 -1.79 8.11 -5.74
CA GLU A 219 -1.14 9.25 -5.08
C GLU A 219 -2.06 10.47 -4.99
N HIS A 220 -1.70 11.43 -4.12
CA HIS A 220 -2.50 12.63 -3.86
C HIS A 220 -2.99 13.35 -5.12
N LYS A 221 -2.10 13.55 -6.12
CA LYS A 221 -2.48 14.23 -7.38
C LYS A 221 -3.55 13.48 -8.16
N TRP A 222 -3.48 12.15 -8.17
CA TRP A 222 -4.50 11.32 -8.80
C TRP A 222 -5.81 11.43 -8.03
N LEU A 223 -5.74 11.36 -6.70
CA LEU A 223 -6.90 11.45 -5.83
C LEU A 223 -7.62 12.78 -6.01
N GLU A 224 -6.91 13.91 -6.00
CA GLU A 224 -7.48 15.24 -6.26
C GLU A 224 -8.14 15.31 -7.64
N ALA A 225 -7.44 14.87 -8.69
CA ALA A 225 -7.94 14.91 -10.07
C ALA A 225 -9.23 14.10 -10.29
N ASN A 226 -9.47 13.08 -9.46
CA ASN A 226 -10.65 12.20 -9.55
C ASN A 226 -11.69 12.46 -8.44
N GLY A 227 -11.45 13.42 -7.54
CA GLY A 227 -12.30 13.72 -6.39
C GLY A 227 -12.34 12.62 -5.33
N GLY A 228 -11.22 11.92 -5.16
CA GLY A 228 -11.01 10.84 -4.18
C GLY A 228 -10.08 11.20 -3.04
N ASP A 229 -9.63 12.45 -2.91
CA ASP A 229 -8.74 12.88 -1.81
C ASP A 229 -9.49 13.08 -0.49
N SER A 230 -10.82 13.30 -0.51
CA SER A 230 -11.63 13.33 0.72
C SER A 230 -12.07 11.93 1.15
N PRO A 231 -11.90 11.52 2.42
CA PRO A 231 -12.46 10.26 2.92
C PRO A 231 -13.98 10.15 2.75
N LEU A 232 -14.70 11.27 2.79
CA LEU A 232 -16.17 11.28 2.63
C LEU A 232 -16.61 10.88 1.21
N ALA A 233 -15.78 11.12 0.19
CA ALA A 233 -16.04 10.62 -1.16
C ALA A 233 -16.11 9.08 -1.20
N TRP A 234 -15.26 8.41 -0.41
CA TRP A 234 -15.22 6.96 -0.29
C TRP A 234 -16.31 6.38 0.59
N LYS A 235 -16.98 7.20 1.40
CA LYS A 235 -18.16 6.79 2.17
C LYS A 235 -19.37 6.59 1.26
N ASN A 236 -19.46 7.36 0.17
CA ASN A 236 -20.50 7.21 -0.84
C ASN A 236 -20.21 5.97 -1.71
N LYS A 237 -21.13 4.99 -1.70
CA LYS A 237 -20.94 3.71 -2.39
C LYS A 237 -20.76 3.88 -3.91
N ALA A 238 -21.53 4.76 -4.55
CA ALA A 238 -21.47 4.96 -5.99
C ALA A 238 -20.14 5.62 -6.40
N LYS A 239 -19.74 6.69 -5.69
CA LYS A 239 -18.47 7.37 -5.97
C LYS A 239 -17.26 6.47 -5.67
N ALA A 240 -17.29 5.70 -4.58
CA ALA A 240 -16.24 4.73 -4.27
C ALA A 240 -16.11 3.67 -5.38
N ALA A 241 -17.23 3.12 -5.87
CA ALA A 241 -17.23 2.16 -6.96
C ALA A 241 -16.68 2.76 -8.27
N GLU A 242 -17.04 4.00 -8.59
CA GLU A 242 -16.51 4.75 -9.74
C GLU A 242 -14.98 4.92 -9.65
N LEU A 243 -14.47 5.34 -8.48
CA LEU A 243 -13.02 5.53 -8.25
C LEU A 243 -12.25 4.20 -8.38
N ILE A 244 -12.78 3.12 -7.81
CA ILE A 244 -12.20 1.77 -7.89
C ILE A 244 -12.19 1.28 -9.34
N ALA A 245 -13.32 1.36 -10.04
CA ALA A 245 -13.41 0.94 -11.43
C ALA A 245 -12.51 1.79 -12.35
N GLY A 246 -12.49 3.10 -12.15
CA GLY A 246 -11.67 4.04 -12.91
C GLY A 246 -10.17 3.79 -12.75
N ALA A 247 -9.70 3.56 -11.52
CA ALA A 247 -8.31 3.19 -11.25
C ALA A 247 -7.93 1.87 -11.94
N PHE A 248 -8.78 0.84 -11.84
CA PHE A 248 -8.54 -0.44 -12.52
C PHE A 248 -8.48 -0.28 -14.04
N GLN A 249 -9.43 0.46 -14.62
CA GLN A 249 -9.50 0.72 -16.05
C GLN A 249 -8.25 1.47 -16.55
N GLN A 250 -7.74 2.43 -15.78
CA GLN A 250 -6.48 3.11 -16.13
C GLN A 250 -5.29 2.18 -16.21
N ILE A 251 -5.22 1.11 -15.39
CA ILE A 251 -4.17 0.09 -15.53
C ILE A 251 -4.35 -0.63 -16.87
N LYS A 252 -5.58 -1.10 -17.16
CA LYS A 252 -5.87 -1.80 -18.42
C LYS A 252 -5.54 -0.97 -19.65
N ASP A 253 -5.94 0.30 -19.65
CA ASP A 253 -5.73 1.21 -20.78
C ASP A 253 -4.24 1.51 -20.96
N TYR A 254 -3.50 1.72 -19.87
CA TYR A 254 -2.06 1.91 -19.97
C TYR A 254 -1.35 0.67 -20.51
N LEU A 255 -1.75 -0.52 -20.06
CA LEU A 255 -1.24 -1.79 -20.61
C LEU A 255 -1.80 -2.09 -22.01
N ARG A 256 -2.73 -1.29 -22.53
CA ARG A 256 -3.43 -1.49 -23.81
C ARG A 256 -4.23 -2.80 -23.89
N VAL A 257 -4.58 -3.38 -22.74
CA VAL A 257 -5.35 -4.63 -22.65
C VAL A 257 -6.77 -4.43 -23.21
N SER A 258 -7.33 -3.24 -23.04
CA SER A 258 -8.65 -2.85 -23.56
C SER A 258 -8.72 -2.80 -25.08
N GLU A 259 -7.58 -2.76 -25.79
CA GLU A 259 -7.54 -2.70 -27.25
C GLU A 259 -7.71 -4.07 -27.92
N GLU A 260 -7.66 -5.16 -27.15
CA GLU A 260 -7.90 -6.52 -27.62
C GLU A 260 -7.02 -6.92 -28.82
N LEU A 261 -5.74 -6.55 -28.77
CA LEU A 261 -4.76 -6.88 -29.81
C LEU A 261 -4.72 -8.40 -30.09
N ARG A 262 -4.63 -8.78 -31.37
CA ARG A 262 -4.65 -10.17 -31.83
C ARG A 262 -3.26 -10.81 -31.83
N SER A 263 -3.11 -11.96 -31.21
CA SER A 263 -1.86 -12.73 -31.32
C SER A 263 -1.71 -13.54 -32.62
N LYS A 264 -2.82 -13.79 -33.33
CA LYS A 264 -2.83 -14.61 -34.55
C LYS A 264 -2.97 -13.76 -35.81
N ARG A 265 -2.40 -14.25 -36.92
CA ARG A 265 -2.59 -13.62 -38.23
C ARG A 265 -4.09 -13.57 -38.56
N PRO A 266 -4.61 -12.41 -39.01
CA PRO A 266 -5.94 -12.33 -39.58
C PRO A 266 -6.06 -13.24 -40.81
N LYS A 267 -7.28 -13.72 -41.07
CA LYS A 267 -7.55 -14.53 -42.26
C LYS A 267 -7.44 -13.68 -43.55
N PRO A 268 -7.16 -14.28 -44.73
CA PRO A 268 -7.02 -13.53 -45.97
C PRO A 268 -8.23 -12.63 -46.32
N ASP A 269 -9.45 -13.08 -46.05
CA ASP A 269 -10.69 -12.31 -46.24
C ASP A 269 -10.78 -11.10 -45.31
N GLN A 270 -10.17 -11.16 -44.13
CA GLN A 270 -10.07 -10.02 -43.22
C GLN A 270 -9.02 -9.02 -43.71
N ILE A 271 -7.86 -9.51 -44.18
CA ILE A 271 -6.79 -8.66 -44.75
C ILE A 271 -7.28 -7.93 -46.00
N ALA A 272 -8.09 -8.58 -46.83
CA ALA A 272 -8.64 -8.01 -48.06
C ALA A 272 -9.51 -6.75 -47.85
N LYS A 273 -9.94 -6.46 -46.61
CA LYS A 273 -10.66 -5.23 -46.26
C LYS A 273 -9.77 -4.00 -46.24
N LEU A 274 -8.46 -4.17 -46.08
CA LEU A 274 -7.50 -3.08 -46.12
C LEU A 274 -7.24 -2.59 -47.55
N PRO A 275 -6.81 -1.35 -47.75
CA PRO A 275 -6.31 -0.88 -49.05
C PRO A 275 -5.11 -1.72 -49.53
N PRO A 276 -4.92 -1.92 -50.85
CA PRO A 276 -3.87 -2.79 -51.39
C PRO A 276 -2.46 -2.49 -50.85
N ALA A 277 -2.10 -1.22 -50.69
CA ALA A 277 -0.80 -0.84 -50.15
C ALA A 277 -0.62 -1.25 -48.67
N GLU A 278 -1.67 -1.20 -47.87
CA GLU A 278 -1.63 -1.62 -46.46
C GLU A 278 -1.59 -3.14 -46.34
N GLN A 279 -2.24 -3.86 -47.27
CA GLN A 279 -2.15 -5.32 -47.34
C GLN A 279 -0.71 -5.78 -47.55
N THR A 280 0.03 -5.18 -48.50
CA THR A 280 1.43 -5.56 -48.75
C THR A 280 2.32 -5.26 -47.55
N ILE A 281 2.14 -4.09 -46.92
CA ILE A 281 2.86 -3.72 -45.69
C ILE A 281 2.61 -4.75 -44.58
N LEU A 282 1.36 -5.17 -44.40
CA LEU A 282 0.99 -6.13 -43.37
C LEU A 282 1.54 -7.54 -43.65
N LEU A 283 1.59 -7.96 -44.91
CA LEU A 283 2.19 -9.24 -45.30
C LEU A 283 3.70 -9.26 -45.07
N ASP A 284 4.40 -8.19 -45.43
CA ASP A 284 5.84 -8.02 -45.17
C ASP A 284 6.13 -7.97 -43.67
N TYR A 285 5.29 -7.27 -42.90
CA TYR A 285 5.33 -7.27 -41.44
C TYR A 285 5.26 -8.70 -40.87
N PHE A 286 4.34 -9.52 -41.37
CA PHE A 286 4.23 -10.91 -40.94
C PHE A 286 5.44 -11.78 -41.33
N ALA A 287 6.19 -11.39 -42.36
CA ALA A 287 7.47 -11.99 -42.73
C ALA A 287 8.65 -11.46 -41.89
N GLY A 288 8.40 -10.50 -40.98
CA GLY A 288 9.41 -9.95 -40.05
C GLY A 288 10.10 -8.68 -40.56
N VAL A 289 9.64 -8.11 -41.66
CA VAL A 289 10.17 -6.84 -42.19
C VAL A 289 9.63 -5.68 -41.36
N ASP A 290 10.50 -4.71 -41.00
CA ASP A 290 10.05 -3.46 -40.37
C ASP A 290 9.14 -2.69 -41.34
N PRO A 291 7.86 -2.43 -40.99
CA PRO A 291 6.93 -1.71 -41.84
C PRO A 291 7.44 -0.35 -42.30
N LYS A 292 8.32 0.32 -41.53
CA LYS A 292 8.92 1.60 -41.93
C LYS A 292 9.91 1.48 -43.09
N GLN A 293 10.43 0.28 -43.34
CA GLN A 293 11.36 -0.02 -44.43
C GLN A 293 10.64 -0.47 -45.71
N HIS A 294 9.31 -0.67 -45.67
CA HIS A 294 8.54 -1.07 -46.84
C HIS A 294 8.64 0.00 -47.96
N PRO A 295 8.73 -0.38 -49.25
CA PRO A 295 8.86 0.57 -50.36
C PRO A 295 7.82 1.70 -50.36
N SER A 296 6.56 1.40 -50.07
CA SER A 296 5.46 2.39 -49.94
C SER A 296 5.63 3.41 -48.80
N MET A 297 6.60 3.22 -47.89
CA MET A 297 6.91 4.11 -46.77
C MET A 297 8.15 5.00 -47.01
N ILE A 298 8.94 4.74 -48.06
CA ILE A 298 10.11 5.53 -48.39
C ILE A 298 9.68 6.97 -48.73
N GLY A 299 10.30 7.95 -48.06
CA GLY A 299 10.00 9.38 -48.25
C GLY A 299 8.65 9.85 -47.67
N LYS A 300 7.91 8.98 -46.96
CA LYS A 300 6.67 9.35 -46.28
C LYS A 300 6.92 9.92 -44.89
N SER A 301 6.02 10.78 -44.43
CA SER A 301 6.11 11.37 -43.08
C SER A 301 5.76 10.35 -41.99
N SER A 302 6.20 10.64 -40.77
CA SER A 302 5.78 9.89 -39.58
C SER A 302 4.26 9.91 -39.38
N GLN A 303 3.59 11.02 -39.72
CA GLN A 303 2.12 11.10 -39.63
C GLN A 303 1.43 10.14 -40.60
N TYR A 304 1.97 9.98 -41.81
CA TYR A 304 1.45 9.01 -42.78
C TYR A 304 1.57 7.58 -42.25
N PHE A 305 2.74 7.22 -41.71
CA PHE A 305 2.94 5.93 -41.06
C PHE A 305 1.96 5.71 -39.88
N SER A 306 1.79 6.71 -39.02
CA SER A 306 0.83 6.67 -37.91
C SER A 306 -0.61 6.47 -38.37
N SER A 307 -1.01 7.06 -39.50
CA SER A 307 -2.34 6.87 -40.09
C SER A 307 -2.55 5.41 -40.52
N ILE A 308 -1.59 4.83 -41.25
CA ILE A 308 -1.66 3.43 -41.69
C ILE A 308 -1.66 2.49 -40.50
N LYS A 309 -0.76 2.70 -39.52
CA LYS A 309 -0.73 1.94 -38.28
C LYS A 309 -2.12 1.92 -37.64
N ARG A 310 -2.72 3.10 -37.42
CA ARG A 310 -4.01 3.23 -36.76
C ARG A 310 -5.13 2.54 -37.54
N HIS A 311 -5.10 2.60 -38.86
CA HIS A 311 -6.10 1.93 -39.70
C HIS A 311 -6.00 0.41 -39.58
N ILE A 312 -4.81 -0.16 -39.74
CA ILE A 312 -4.54 -1.60 -39.56
C ILE A 312 -4.92 -2.06 -38.14
N GLU A 313 -4.56 -1.28 -37.12
CA GLU A 313 -4.87 -1.59 -35.73
C GLU A 313 -6.38 -1.55 -35.46
N THR A 314 -7.11 -0.60 -36.04
CA THR A 314 -8.57 -0.48 -35.89
C THR A 314 -9.30 -1.65 -36.57
N GLU A 315 -8.95 -1.95 -37.82
CA GLU A 315 -9.64 -2.97 -38.62
C GLU A 315 -9.28 -4.39 -38.20
N LEU A 316 -8.00 -4.63 -37.87
CA LEU A 316 -7.47 -5.98 -37.67
C LEU A 316 -6.94 -6.24 -36.27
N ARG A 317 -6.87 -5.23 -35.39
CA ARG A 317 -6.30 -5.35 -34.03
C ARG A 317 -4.85 -5.83 -34.03
N ILE A 318 -4.06 -5.41 -35.03
CA ILE A 318 -2.63 -5.68 -35.13
C ILE A 318 -1.88 -4.36 -34.98
N ASP A 319 -0.97 -4.28 -34.00
CA ASP A 319 -0.05 -3.16 -33.88
C ASP A 319 1.26 -3.48 -34.62
N ILE A 320 1.35 -2.99 -35.86
CA ILE A 320 2.52 -3.20 -36.73
C ILE A 320 3.81 -2.53 -36.20
N THR A 321 3.74 -1.73 -35.13
CA THR A 321 4.95 -1.20 -34.48
C THR A 321 5.60 -2.20 -33.53
N ILE A 322 4.89 -3.26 -33.12
CA ILE A 322 5.49 -4.35 -32.34
C ILE A 322 5.98 -5.41 -33.33
N PRO A 323 7.27 -5.79 -33.36
CA PRO A 323 7.77 -6.82 -34.28
C PRO A 323 6.92 -8.10 -34.22
N TRP A 324 6.59 -8.69 -35.37
CA TRP A 324 5.65 -9.83 -35.42
C TRP A 324 6.10 -11.03 -34.56
N ALA A 325 7.40 -11.29 -34.47
CA ALA A 325 7.96 -12.33 -33.59
C ALA A 325 7.61 -12.12 -32.10
N ILE A 326 7.50 -10.86 -31.67
CA ILE A 326 7.07 -10.47 -30.32
C ILE A 326 5.54 -10.45 -30.26
N HIS A 327 4.88 -9.83 -31.25
CA HIS A 327 3.42 -9.67 -31.27
C HIS A 327 2.70 -11.02 -31.20
N SER A 328 3.17 -12.01 -31.97
CA SER A 328 2.54 -13.33 -32.07
C SER A 328 2.71 -14.22 -30.84
N THR A 329 3.70 -13.91 -29.99
CA THR A 329 4.07 -14.76 -28.85
C THR A 329 3.73 -14.12 -27.50
N LYS A 330 3.94 -12.81 -27.35
CA LYS A 330 3.77 -12.07 -26.08
C LYS A 330 2.40 -11.40 -25.92
N ILE A 331 1.68 -11.13 -27.00
CA ILE A 331 0.30 -10.65 -26.90
C ILE A 331 -0.58 -11.84 -26.51
N SER A 332 -1.23 -11.74 -25.36
CA SER A 332 -2.10 -12.78 -24.84
C SER A 332 -3.56 -12.46 -25.14
N PRO A 333 -4.29 -13.30 -25.91
CA PRO A 333 -5.73 -13.11 -26.15
C PRO A 333 -6.59 -13.41 -24.92
N ASP A 334 -6.03 -14.08 -23.91
CA ASP A 334 -6.76 -14.41 -22.67
C ASP A 334 -6.80 -13.21 -21.71
N LEU A 335 -5.77 -12.35 -21.77
CA LEU A 335 -5.59 -11.28 -20.79
C LEU A 335 -6.76 -10.27 -20.77
N PRO A 336 -7.32 -9.82 -21.91
CA PRO A 336 -8.51 -8.95 -21.90
C PRO A 336 -9.74 -9.59 -21.22
N ASN A 337 -9.90 -10.90 -21.38
CA ASN A 337 -11.03 -11.64 -20.81
C ASN A 337 -10.87 -11.89 -19.31
N TRP A 338 -9.65 -12.19 -18.87
CA TRP A 338 -9.35 -12.47 -17.46
C TRP A 338 -9.17 -11.20 -16.63
N MET A 339 -8.54 -10.15 -17.20
CA MET A 339 -8.30 -8.87 -16.52
C MET A 339 -9.57 -7.98 -16.55
N LYS A 340 -10.63 -8.47 -15.92
CA LYS A 340 -11.87 -7.73 -15.63
C LYS A 340 -11.82 -7.24 -14.18
N LEU A 341 -12.55 -6.16 -13.90
CA LEU A 341 -12.66 -5.66 -12.53
C LEU A 341 -13.23 -6.80 -11.66
N PRO A 342 -12.49 -7.30 -10.65
CA PRO A 342 -13.00 -8.38 -9.82
C PRO A 342 -14.14 -7.87 -8.94
N ASP A 343 -15.04 -8.78 -8.58
CA ASP A 343 -16.04 -8.51 -7.55
C ASP A 343 -15.37 -8.23 -6.19
N GLU A 344 -16.13 -7.66 -5.24
CA GLU A 344 -15.64 -7.46 -3.89
C GLU A 344 -15.25 -8.81 -3.26
N TYR A 345 -13.99 -8.92 -2.82
CA TYR A 345 -13.45 -10.16 -2.28
C TYR A 345 -14.32 -10.75 -1.16
N GLN A 346 -14.63 -12.04 -1.28
CA GLN A 346 -15.37 -12.82 -0.28
C GLN A 346 -14.41 -13.77 0.41
N ALA A 347 -14.20 -13.57 1.71
CA ALA A 347 -13.34 -14.44 2.50
C ALA A 347 -14.02 -15.80 2.76
N PRO A 348 -13.30 -16.93 2.63
CA PRO A 348 -13.80 -18.20 3.13
C PRO A 348 -14.18 -18.10 4.61
N ASN A 349 -15.31 -18.70 5.01
CA ASN A 349 -15.85 -18.55 6.38
C ASN A 349 -14.82 -18.83 7.48
N HIS A 350 -13.98 -19.85 7.30
CA HIS A 350 -12.94 -20.24 8.26
C HIS A 350 -11.73 -19.28 8.30
N LEU A 351 -11.58 -18.39 7.30
CA LEU A 351 -10.52 -17.39 7.21
C LEU A 351 -11.01 -15.95 7.44
N ALA A 352 -12.32 -15.72 7.49
CA ALA A 352 -12.90 -14.37 7.55
C ALA A 352 -12.31 -13.52 8.68
N ALA A 353 -12.10 -14.09 9.87
CA ALA A 353 -11.50 -13.41 11.03
C ALA A 353 -10.03 -12.99 10.82
N HIS A 354 -9.36 -13.52 9.80
CA HIS A 354 -7.96 -13.27 9.47
C HIS A 354 -7.78 -12.45 8.18
N CYS A 355 -8.88 -12.07 7.52
CA CYS A 355 -8.90 -11.26 6.32
C CYS A 355 -9.37 -9.84 6.64
N PHE A 356 -8.85 -8.84 5.92
CA PHE A 356 -9.33 -7.47 6.04
C PHE A 356 -10.60 -7.27 5.18
N VAL A 357 -11.72 -7.79 5.68
CA VAL A 357 -13.06 -7.67 5.09
C VAL A 357 -13.98 -6.87 6.00
N ARG A 358 -15.13 -6.42 5.48
CA ARG A 358 -16.05 -5.49 6.15
C ARG A 358 -16.50 -5.98 7.52
N GLU A 359 -16.79 -7.25 7.67
CA GLU A 359 -17.24 -7.89 8.92
C GLU A 359 -16.15 -7.80 9.99
N THR A 360 -14.93 -8.22 9.64
CA THR A 360 -13.77 -8.18 10.54
C THR A 360 -13.34 -6.76 10.84
N ALA A 361 -13.39 -5.85 9.85
CA ALA A 361 -13.14 -4.42 10.02
C ALA A 361 -14.13 -3.80 11.04
N LYS A 362 -15.42 -4.10 10.94
CA LYS A 362 -16.43 -3.65 11.93
C LYS A 362 -16.10 -4.13 13.34
N ALA A 363 -15.81 -5.41 13.49
CA ALA A 363 -15.49 -6.00 14.80
C ALA A 363 -14.22 -5.37 15.42
N LYS A 364 -13.16 -5.22 14.62
CA LYS A 364 -11.89 -4.64 15.05
C LYS A 364 -12.00 -3.14 15.34
N LEU A 365 -12.83 -2.40 14.60
CA LEU A 365 -13.10 -1.00 14.90
C LEU A 365 -13.77 -0.83 16.27
N LYS A 366 -14.73 -1.71 16.59
CA LYS A 366 -15.36 -1.73 17.93
C LYS A 366 -14.33 -1.97 19.02
N GLN A 367 -13.42 -2.94 18.83
CA GLN A 367 -12.33 -3.21 19.78
C GLN A 367 -11.42 -1.99 19.95
N LEU A 368 -10.99 -1.35 18.87
CA LEU A 368 -10.14 -0.14 18.94
C LEU A 368 -10.83 1.02 19.67
N ARG A 369 -12.12 1.23 19.42
CA ARG A 369 -12.91 2.25 20.12
C ARG A 369 -13.06 1.96 21.61
N GLN A 370 -13.17 0.69 22.00
CA GLN A 370 -13.16 0.30 23.42
C GLN A 370 -11.80 0.61 24.08
N ILE A 371 -10.69 0.35 23.37
CA ILE A 371 -9.35 0.74 23.83
C ILE A 371 -9.27 2.27 24.02
N ASN A 372 -9.73 3.04 23.04
CA ASN A 372 -9.77 4.51 23.12
C ASN A 372 -10.64 4.99 24.29
N ALA A 373 -11.81 4.38 24.51
CA ALA A 373 -12.68 4.72 25.64
C ALA A 373 -12.01 4.44 26.99
N SER A 374 -11.31 3.32 27.14
CA SER A 374 -10.54 2.99 28.35
C SER A 374 -9.38 3.96 28.60
N LEU A 375 -8.70 4.40 27.54
CA LEU A 375 -7.63 5.41 27.64
C LEU A 375 -8.15 6.80 27.99
N ALA A 376 -9.37 7.13 27.57
CA ALA A 376 -10.03 8.39 27.86
C ALA A 376 -10.68 8.45 29.25
N ALA A 377 -10.85 7.31 29.92
CA ALA A 377 -11.43 7.27 31.26
C ALA A 377 -10.49 7.96 32.28
N PRO A 378 -11.03 8.69 33.26
CA PRO A 378 -10.21 9.24 34.34
C PRO A 378 -9.47 8.10 35.04
N LYS A 379 -8.14 8.18 35.14
CA LYS A 379 -7.41 7.30 36.05
C LYS A 379 -7.97 7.55 37.44
N ALA A 380 -8.70 6.59 38.00
CA ALA A 380 -9.05 6.63 39.40
C ALA A 380 -7.75 6.78 40.17
N LEU A 381 -7.57 7.91 40.86
CA LEU A 381 -6.59 8.02 41.93
C LEU A 381 -6.96 6.90 42.90
N VAL A 382 -6.24 5.79 42.84
CA VAL A 382 -6.19 4.87 43.96
C VAL A 382 -5.47 5.67 45.04
N ALA A 383 -6.26 6.43 45.81
CA ALA A 383 -5.86 6.89 47.11
C ALA A 383 -5.69 5.62 47.95
N SER A 384 -4.52 4.99 47.87
CA SER A 384 -4.05 4.14 48.94
C SER A 384 -4.18 4.99 50.21
N PRO A 385 -4.94 4.58 51.24
CA PRO A 385 -4.90 5.26 52.50
C PRO A 385 -3.45 5.22 52.95
N ILE A 386 -2.78 6.37 53.01
CA ILE A 386 -1.55 6.50 53.77
C ILE A 386 -1.95 6.11 55.20
N PRO A 387 -1.45 5.01 55.77
CA PRO A 387 -1.68 4.75 57.17
C PRO A 387 -1.04 5.91 57.92
N LEU A 388 -1.85 6.67 58.64
CA LEU A 388 -1.35 7.61 59.64
C LEU A 388 -0.34 6.86 60.52
N PRO A 389 0.88 7.38 60.72
CA PRO A 389 1.82 6.75 61.62
C PRO A 389 1.19 6.73 63.01
N SER A 390 1.04 5.54 63.58
CA SER A 390 0.61 5.39 64.97
C SER A 390 1.63 6.06 65.89
N ALA A 391 1.15 6.62 66.99
CA ALA A 391 1.91 7.45 67.92
C ALA A 391 3.04 6.70 68.68
N ASP A 392 3.30 5.42 68.37
CA ASP A 392 4.26 4.59 69.10
C ASP A 392 5.64 4.46 68.44
N ALA A 393 5.86 5.05 67.26
CA ALA A 393 7.16 5.00 66.57
C ALA A 393 8.17 6.09 67.02
N LYS A 394 7.98 6.71 68.19
CA LYS A 394 8.91 7.72 68.76
C LYS A 394 9.89 7.18 69.81
N LYS A 395 9.96 5.86 70.02
CA LYS A 395 10.79 5.27 71.10
C LYS A 395 11.95 4.35 70.66
N GLN A 396 12.33 4.34 69.39
CA GLN A 396 13.50 3.55 68.95
C GLN A 396 14.46 4.31 68.00
N LEU A 397 14.68 5.61 68.24
CA LEU A 397 15.79 6.35 67.62
C LEU A 397 16.69 6.94 68.70
N GLY A 398 17.36 6.04 69.43
CA GLY A 398 18.24 6.40 70.55
C GLY A 398 19.24 5.30 70.83
N GLN A 399 20.01 4.91 69.82
CA GLN A 399 21.18 4.02 69.77
C GLN A 399 21.29 3.63 68.28
N VAL A 400 22.31 3.90 67.49
CA VAL A 400 23.75 3.76 67.71
C VAL A 400 24.48 4.72 66.74
N LYS A 401 25.48 5.43 67.25
CA LYS A 401 26.56 6.05 66.47
C LYS A 401 27.70 5.03 66.31
N ALA A 402 28.36 5.09 65.15
CA ALA A 402 29.81 4.91 64.92
C ALA A 402 30.25 3.74 64.00
N PHE A 403 31.27 4.06 63.20
CA PHE A 403 32.14 3.27 62.31
C PHE A 403 31.54 2.90 60.93
N ALA A 404 31.96 3.46 59.79
CA ALA A 404 33.28 3.71 59.17
C ALA A 404 33.91 2.49 58.46
N HIS A 405 33.93 2.59 57.12
CA HIS A 405 34.88 2.09 56.10
C HIS A 405 35.28 0.60 55.99
N GLY A 406 35.31 0.13 54.72
CA GLY A 406 36.01 -1.06 54.22
C GLY A 406 35.16 -1.79 53.17
N THR A 407 35.36 -1.58 51.85
CA THR A 407 36.26 -2.32 50.92
C THR A 407 36.04 -3.83 50.88
N GLY A 408 35.83 -4.38 49.69
CA GLY A 408 36.06 -5.81 49.42
C GLY A 408 35.14 -6.39 48.37
N ASP A 409 35.70 -6.63 47.18
CA ASP A 409 35.15 -7.41 46.09
C ASP A 409 34.91 -8.90 46.45
N ASP A 410 34.14 -9.54 45.58
CA ASP A 410 34.34 -10.90 45.02
C ASP A 410 33.20 -11.94 45.15
N VAL A 411 32.66 -12.27 43.97
CA VAL A 411 32.60 -13.61 43.32
C VAL A 411 31.59 -14.69 43.79
N ASN A 412 30.82 -15.16 42.79
CA ASN A 412 30.13 -16.47 42.61
C ASN A 412 29.04 -16.84 43.65
N GLU A 413 27.96 -17.56 43.35
CA GLU A 413 27.78 -18.67 42.43
C GLU A 413 26.26 -19.00 42.30
N THR A 414 25.88 -19.58 41.16
CA THR A 414 24.82 -20.58 40.90
C THR A 414 23.66 -20.79 41.89
N SER A 415 22.42 -20.80 41.37
CA SER A 415 21.61 -22.04 41.27
C SER A 415 20.22 -21.79 40.68
N ASP A 416 19.88 -22.68 39.74
CA ASP A 416 18.53 -22.98 39.26
C ASP A 416 17.54 -23.20 40.40
N ILE A 417 16.33 -22.66 40.26
CA ILE A 417 15.10 -23.34 40.69
C ILE A 417 14.05 -23.15 39.58
N SER A 418 13.91 -24.22 38.81
CA SER A 418 12.72 -24.57 38.04
C SER A 418 11.54 -24.88 38.97
N ASP A 419 10.35 -24.82 38.38
CA ASP A 419 9.07 -25.26 38.91
C ASP A 419 8.42 -24.34 39.93
N LEU A 420 7.29 -23.73 39.54
CA LEU A 420 6.07 -23.69 40.36
C LEU A 420 4.90 -23.11 39.56
N PHE A 421 3.94 -23.99 39.32
CA PHE A 421 2.51 -23.79 39.10
C PHE A 421 1.92 -23.89 37.69
N ALA A 422 1.03 -24.87 37.63
CA ALA A 422 0.09 -25.29 36.60
C ALA A 422 -1.01 -24.26 36.30
#